data_AF-A0A257JEF6-F1
#
_entry.id   AF-A0A257JEF6-F1
#
_cell.length_a   1.000
_cell.length_b   1.000
_cell.length_c   1.000
_cell.angle_alpha   90.00
_cell.angle_beta   90.00
_cell.angle_gamma   90.00
#
_symmetry.space_group_name_H-M   'P 1'
#
loop_
_entity.id
_entity.type
_entity.pdbx_description
1 polymer ?
#
loop_
_entity_poly.entity_id
_entity_poly.type
_entity_poly.pdbx_seq_one_letter_code
_entity_poly.pdbx_strand_id
1 'polypeptide(L)'
;MAEPRRNIVLTGAAGGIGRAIAGQLARLGFGGGLIDLAPTLAAVAEEVAADEPRNGGAVAWARGDLSDGAQIAQALEHLAATLGNLDGLVNNAGITANIAPLVRMQPDKW
;
A
#
# COMPACT_ATOMS: atom_id res chain seq x y z
N MET A 1 -4.34 21.28 20.79
CA MET A 1 -3.26 20.43 20.23
C MET A 1 -3.77 19.87 18.92
N ALA A 2 -2.95 19.80 17.87
CA ALA A 2 -3.38 19.19 16.61
C ALA A 2 -3.55 17.67 16.82
N GLU A 3 -4.61 17.10 16.27
CA GLU A 3 -4.84 15.64 16.29
C GLU A 3 -3.65 14.90 15.67
N PRO A 4 -3.18 13.79 16.28
CA PRO A 4 -2.08 13.00 15.73
C PRO A 4 -2.43 12.48 14.32
N ARG A 5 -1.43 12.44 13.44
CA ARG A 5 -1.56 11.89 12.09
C ARG A 5 -1.89 10.40 12.20
N ARG A 6 -2.89 9.95 11.43
CA ARG A 6 -3.17 8.52 11.26
C ARG A 6 -2.39 7.96 10.08
N ASN A 7 -1.74 6.82 10.26
CA ASN A 7 -0.96 6.14 9.22
C ASN A 7 -1.71 4.92 8.71
N ILE A 8 -1.92 4.85 7.41
CA ILE A 8 -2.70 3.80 6.74
C ILE A 8 -1.77 2.96 5.89
N VAL A 9 -1.76 1.65 6.15
CA VAL A 9 -1.07 0.67 5.29
C VAL A 9 -1.96 0.37 4.10
N LEU A 10 -1.39 0.36 2.90
CA LEU A 10 -2.07 0.05 1.64
C LEU A 10 -1.28 -1.02 0.89
N THR A 11 -1.94 -2.13 0.55
CA THR A 11 -1.36 -3.14 -0.32
C THR A 11 -1.73 -2.91 -1.79
N GLY A 12 -0.86 -3.29 -2.73
CA GLY A 12 -1.10 -3.09 -4.16
C GLY A 12 -0.99 -1.61 -4.56
N ALA A 13 -0.13 -0.86 -3.87
CA ALA A 13 -0.04 0.60 -3.95
C ALA A 13 0.57 1.12 -5.25
N ALA A 14 1.32 0.31 -6.00
CA ALA A 14 2.08 0.78 -7.16
C ALA A 14 1.24 0.91 -8.44
N GLY A 15 0.03 0.33 -8.47
CA GLY A 15 -0.79 0.24 -9.67
C GLY A 15 -2.23 0.73 -9.50
N GLY A 16 -2.83 1.16 -10.62
CA GLY A 16 -4.27 1.39 -10.77
C GLY A 16 -4.96 2.08 -9.60
N ILE A 17 -5.94 1.38 -9.03
CA ILE A 17 -6.76 1.86 -7.91
C ILE A 17 -5.92 2.10 -6.66
N GLY A 18 -4.94 1.25 -6.37
CA GLY A 18 -4.05 1.42 -5.22
C GLY A 18 -3.27 2.74 -5.28
N ARG A 19 -2.64 3.04 -6.42
CA ARG A 19 -1.93 4.33 -6.60
C ARG A 19 -2.87 5.53 -6.42
N ALA A 20 -4.10 5.44 -6.92
CA ALA A 20 -5.10 6.48 -6.75
C ALA A 20 -5.50 6.66 -5.27
N ILE A 21 -5.71 5.56 -4.53
CA ILE A 21 -6.00 5.58 -3.09
C ILE A 21 -4.84 6.20 -2.32
N ALA A 22 -3.59 5.80 -2.61
CA ALA A 22 -2.41 6.34 -1.96
C ALA A 22 -2.34 7.87 -2.07
N GLY A 23 -2.51 8.40 -3.30
CA GLY A 23 -2.54 9.85 -3.52
C GLY A 23 -3.71 10.55 -2.82
N GLN A 24 -4.90 9.95 -2.75
CA GLN A 24 -6.02 10.53 -2.00
C GLN A 24 -5.77 10.55 -0.49
N LEU A 25 -5.21 9.48 0.08
CA LEU A 25 -4.85 9.45 1.50
C LEU A 25 -3.83 10.54 1.84
N ALA A 26 -2.80 10.71 1.01
CA ALA A 26 -1.81 11.77 1.18
C ALA A 26 -2.44 13.17 1.11
N ARG A 27 -3.28 13.45 0.11
CA ARG A 27 -4.01 14.74 -0.02
C ARG A 27 -4.90 15.05 1.18
N LEU A 28 -5.46 14.03 1.82
CA LEU A 28 -6.27 14.16 3.03
C LEU A 28 -5.42 14.30 4.32
N GLY A 29 -4.09 14.24 4.21
CA GLY A 29 -3.14 14.43 5.31
C GLY A 29 -2.95 13.19 6.19
N PHE A 30 -3.26 11.99 5.67
CA PHE A 30 -2.89 10.72 6.30
C PHE A 30 -1.44 10.36 5.97
N GLY A 31 -0.81 9.57 6.84
CA GLY A 31 0.41 8.86 6.47
C GLY A 31 0.10 7.62 5.64
N GLY A 32 0.97 7.27 4.70
CA GLY A 32 0.83 6.13 3.80
C GLY A 32 1.98 5.15 3.97
N GLY A 33 1.66 3.93 4.44
CA GLY A 33 2.56 2.79 4.37
C GLY A 33 2.26 1.95 3.13
N LEU A 34 3.07 2.05 2.09
CA LEU A 34 2.77 1.46 0.79
C LEU A 34 3.47 0.10 0.63
N ILE A 35 2.71 -0.95 0.35
CA ILE A 35 3.23 -2.29 0.10
C ILE A 35 2.85 -2.73 -1.32
N ASP A 36 3.84 -3.16 -2.09
CA ASP A 36 3.64 -3.74 -3.41
C ASP A 36 4.84 -4.60 -3.83
N LEU A 37 4.62 -5.56 -4.74
CA LEU A 37 5.69 -6.33 -5.38
C LEU A 37 6.38 -5.54 -6.50
N ALA A 38 5.69 -4.58 -7.10
CA ALA A 38 6.14 -3.88 -8.30
C ALA A 38 7.45 -3.10 -8.05
N PRO A 39 8.39 -3.12 -9.01
CA PRO A 39 9.64 -2.35 -8.90
C PRO A 39 9.39 -0.83 -8.95
N THR A 40 8.24 -0.39 -9.46
CA THR A 40 7.85 1.02 -9.55
C THR A 40 7.38 1.61 -8.22
N LEU A 41 7.26 0.81 -7.16
CA LEU A 41 6.72 1.24 -5.87
C LEU A 41 7.46 2.44 -5.28
N ALA A 42 8.80 2.46 -5.36
CA ALA A 42 9.61 3.55 -4.83
C ALA A 42 9.26 4.90 -5.50
N ALA A 43 9.18 4.92 -6.84
CA ALA A 43 8.81 6.11 -7.59
C ALA A 43 7.37 6.56 -7.27
N VAL A 44 6.43 5.60 -7.13
CA VAL A 44 5.06 5.92 -6.72
C VAL A 44 5.02 6.52 -5.32
N ALA A 45 5.83 6.03 -4.37
CA ALA A 45 5.90 6.60 -3.04
C ALA A 45 6.43 8.04 -3.04
N GLU A 46 7.42 8.36 -3.87
CA GLU A 46 7.93 9.72 -4.05
C GLU A 46 6.86 10.67 -4.60
N GLU A 47 6.10 10.23 -5.62
CA GLU A 47 4.98 11.00 -6.17
C GLU A 47 3.88 11.24 -5.12
N VAL A 48 3.50 10.21 -4.37
CA VAL A 48 2.48 10.30 -3.33
C VAL A 48 2.95 11.23 -2.19
N ALA A 49 4.24 11.20 -1.85
CA ALA A 49 4.82 12.11 -0.86
C ALA A 49 4.75 13.57 -1.31
N ALA A 50 4.91 13.85 -2.60
CA ALA A 50 4.82 15.20 -3.16
C ALA A 50 3.40 15.80 -3.08
N ASP A 51 2.37 14.95 -3.05
CA ASP A 51 0.96 15.34 -2.90
C ASP A 51 0.56 15.63 -1.43
N GLU A 52 1.46 15.42 -0.46
CA GLU A 52 1.14 15.52 0.97
C GLU A 52 1.23 16.98 1.48
N PRO A 53 0.12 17.57 1.95
CA PRO A 53 0.06 19.00 2.24
C PRO A 53 0.82 19.41 3.51
N ARG A 54 1.14 18.48 4.41
CA ARG A 54 1.81 18.78 5.69
C ARG A 54 3.33 18.68 5.63
N ASN A 55 3.91 18.33 4.46
CA ASN A 55 5.36 18.18 4.20
C ASN A 55 6.14 17.69 5.44
N GLY A 56 6.13 16.37 5.68
CA GLY A 56 6.81 15.82 6.86
C GLY A 56 6.93 14.30 6.93
N GLY A 57 7.45 13.67 5.86
CA GLY A 57 7.86 12.26 5.90
C GLY A 57 6.70 11.27 6.13
N ALA A 58 5.52 11.57 5.60
CA ALA A 58 4.31 10.82 5.88
C ALA A 58 4.13 9.58 4.97
N VAL A 59 5.05 9.31 4.05
CA VAL A 59 4.93 8.17 3.13
C VAL A 59 6.17 7.31 3.25
N ALA A 60 5.97 6.05 3.58
CA ALA A 60 7.00 5.02 3.59
C ALA A 60 6.54 3.86 2.71
N TRP A 61 7.48 3.08 2.20
CA TRP A 61 7.16 1.95 1.34
C TRP A 61 8.02 0.74 1.65
N ALA A 62 7.48 -0.44 1.40
CA ALA A 62 8.20 -1.70 1.51
C ALA A 62 7.76 -2.62 0.38
N ARG A 63 8.72 -3.28 -0.27
CA ARG A 63 8.38 -4.39 -1.18
C ARG A 63 8.03 -5.62 -0.34
N GLY A 64 7.00 -6.35 -0.75
CA GLY A 64 6.61 -7.58 -0.08
C GLY A 64 5.63 -8.41 -0.88
N ASP A 65 5.87 -9.71 -0.93
CA ASP A 65 4.91 -10.70 -1.44
C ASP A 65 3.87 -11.03 -0.38
N LEU A 66 2.59 -10.76 -0.67
CA LEU A 66 1.48 -11.05 0.25
C LEU A 66 1.19 -12.53 0.43
N SER A 67 1.75 -13.39 -0.44
CA SER A 67 1.73 -14.84 -0.25
C SER A 67 2.79 -15.33 0.75
N ASP A 68 3.75 -14.49 1.12
CA ASP A 68 4.83 -14.79 2.06
C ASP A 68 4.66 -13.99 3.37
N GLY A 69 4.18 -14.67 4.42
CA GLY A 69 3.96 -14.05 5.73
C GLY A 69 5.21 -13.43 6.36
N ALA A 70 6.41 -13.94 6.07
CA ALA A 70 7.65 -13.39 6.62
C ALA A 70 8.01 -12.06 5.97
N GLN A 71 7.81 -11.94 4.65
CA GLN A 71 8.00 -10.67 3.93
C GLN A 71 7.01 -9.62 4.41
N ILE A 72 5.76 -9.99 4.68
CA ILE A 72 4.75 -9.05 5.20
C ILE A 72 5.07 -8.60 6.62
N ALA A 73 5.54 -9.51 7.49
CA ALA A 73 6.00 -9.13 8.81
C ALA A 73 7.15 -8.10 8.75
N GLN A 74 8.17 -8.35 7.93
CA GLN A 74 9.29 -7.43 7.73
C GLN A 74 8.85 -6.08 7.13
N ALA A 75 7.93 -6.09 6.17
CA ALA A 75 7.38 -4.88 5.58
C ALA A 75 6.65 -4.03 6.63
N LEU A 76 5.80 -4.64 7.46
CA LEU A 76 5.07 -3.94 8.51
C LEU A 76 6.00 -3.41 9.60
N GLU A 77 7.02 -4.16 10.01
CA GLU A 77 8.05 -3.70 10.94
C GLU A 77 8.79 -2.47 10.41
N HIS A 78 9.21 -2.51 9.14
CA HIS A 78 9.86 -1.37 8.49
C HIS A 78 8.95 -0.12 8.43
N LEU A 79 7.69 -0.32 8.05
CA LEU A 79 6.71 0.77 7.98
C LEU A 79 6.42 1.35 9.37
N ALA A 80 6.27 0.51 10.39
CA ALA A 80 6.04 0.96 11.77
C ALA A 80 7.27 1.71 12.34
N ALA A 81 8.49 1.24 12.02
CA ALA A 81 9.71 1.94 12.42
C ALA A 81 9.84 3.34 11.77
N THR A 82 9.31 3.50 10.55
CA THR A 82 9.40 4.76 9.80
C THR A 82 8.27 5.72 10.12
N LEU A 83 7.02 5.23 10.22
CA LEU A 83 5.82 6.05 10.36
C LEU A 83 5.31 6.14 11.82
N GLY A 84 5.76 5.24 12.70
CA GLY A 84 5.21 5.07 14.04
C GLY A 84 3.99 4.15 14.02
N ASN A 85 2.94 4.53 14.75
CA ASN A 85 1.73 3.70 14.88
C ASN A 85 1.06 3.49 13.51
N LEU A 86 0.58 2.28 13.23
CA LEU A 86 -0.17 1.95 12.02
C LEU A 86 -1.65 1.80 12.40
N ASP A 87 -2.49 2.73 11.94
CA ASP A 87 -3.86 2.90 12.45
C ASP A 87 -4.94 2.23 11.56
N GLY A 88 -4.57 1.82 10.35
CA GLY A 88 -5.50 1.20 9.43
C GLY A 88 -4.81 0.44 8.30
N LEU A 89 -5.58 -0.44 7.67
CA LEU A 89 -5.16 -1.28 6.56
C LEU A 89 -6.19 -1.22 5.44
N VAL A 90 -5.72 -0.93 4.23
CA VAL A 90 -6.48 -1.07 3.00
C VAL A 90 -5.95 -2.29 2.25
N ASN A 91 -6.71 -3.37 2.29
CA ASN A 91 -6.46 -4.58 1.51
C ASN A 91 -6.91 -4.36 0.07
N ASN A 92 -5.98 -3.91 -0.79
CA ASN A 92 -6.28 -3.60 -2.20
C ASN A 92 -5.51 -4.48 -3.19
N ALA A 93 -4.36 -5.04 -2.81
CA ALA A 93 -3.62 -5.95 -3.68
C ALA A 93 -4.51 -7.13 -4.12
N GLY A 94 -4.49 -7.39 -5.43
CA GLY A 94 -5.17 -8.51 -6.03
C GLY A 94 -4.59 -8.77 -7.41
N ILE A 95 -4.56 -10.04 -7.79
CA ILE A 95 -4.13 -10.47 -9.12
C ILE A 95 -5.36 -11.00 -9.83
N THR A 96 -5.61 -10.52 -11.05
CA THR A 96 -6.63 -11.10 -11.92
C THR A 96 -5.93 -11.90 -13.00
N ALA A 97 -5.71 -13.19 -12.75
CA ALA A 97 -4.95 -14.04 -13.65
C ALA A 97 -5.81 -14.71 -14.75
N ASN A 98 -7.10 -14.98 -14.47
CA ASN A 98 -7.97 -15.67 -15.42
C ASN A 98 -9.45 -15.29 -15.25
N ILE A 99 -9.95 -14.41 -16.12
CA ILE A 99 -11.39 -14.15 -16.23
C ILE A 99 -11.97 -15.16 -17.22
N ALA A 100 -12.75 -16.12 -16.71
CA ALA A 100 -13.46 -17.09 -17.52
C ALA A 100 -14.88 -17.31 -16.97
N PRO A 101 -15.85 -17.72 -17.80
CA PRO A 101 -17.11 -18.25 -17.30
C PRO A 101 -16.84 -19.38 -16.30
N LEU A 102 -17.62 -19.48 -15.22
CA LEU A 102 -17.42 -20.45 -14.14
C LEU A 102 -17.20 -21.88 -14.67
N VAL A 103 -17.99 -22.29 -15.67
CA VAL A 103 -17.91 -23.63 -16.30
C VAL A 103 -16.61 -23.89 -17.07
N ARG A 104 -15.76 -22.88 -17.26
CA ARG A 104 -14.45 -22.95 -17.93
C ARG A 104 -13.29 -22.60 -17.00
N MET A 105 -13.55 -22.31 -15.73
CA MET A 105 -12.51 -21.96 -14.76
C MET A 105 -11.86 -23.25 -14.23
N GLN A 106 -10.53 -23.33 -14.33
CA GLN A 106 -9.79 -24.43 -13.70
C GLN A 106 -9.72 -24.20 -12.18
N PRO A 107 -9.87 -25.23 -11.33
CA PRO A 107 -9.87 -25.07 -9.88
C PRO A 107 -8.61 -24.41 -9.30
N ASP A 108 -7.45 -24.61 -9.91
CA ASP A 108 -6.17 -23.99 -9.51
C ASP A 108 -6.03 -22.53 -9.98
N LYS A 109 -7.05 -22.01 -10.68
CA LYS A 109 -7.16 -20.64 -11.18
C LYS A 109 -8.33 -19.87 -10.57
N TRP A 110 -9.06 -20.47 -9.64
CA TRP A 110 -10.03 -19.78 -8.79
C TRP A 110 -9.29 -19.08 -7.64
#